data_AF-A0AAP9JHE9-F1
#
_entry.id   AF-A0AAP9JHE9-F1
#
_cell.length_a   1.000
_cell.length_b   1.000
_cell.length_c   1.000
_cell.angle_alpha   90.00
_cell.angle_beta   90.00
_cell.angle_gamma   90.00
#
_symmetry.space_group_name_H-M   'P 1'
#
loop_
_entity.id
_entity.type
_entity.pdbx_description
1 polymer ?
#
loop_
_entity_poly.entity_id
_entity_poly.type
_entity_poly.pdbx_seq_one_letter_code
_entity_poly.pdbx_strand_id
1 'polypeptide(L)'
;MLSNSSLIGMPTSEKKGSRSAPDGFPQSLLCRLFRVKQFNDIHERAAELRLHLPLGKKRLNRIERIREAGALFIHVPKNGGTSVCNQLYGCSMMHQTIRYYQHVTPNLCKNLPSFAVWRDPVERFVSAWAFARKGGTSTVKIHPSVNDLYRSFHTLDDAISHVENQSSPYAVDHVFRPQSWYVCGQDGTLMVDTLFPMEKISQLPDLVPAMAEQTIPHLNENPHSQDVTAEQIRRIRRLYEQDEALRP
;
A
#
# COMPACT_ATOMS: atom_id res chain seq x y z
N MET A 1 -27.06 -55.54 29.51
CA MET A 1 -25.70 -55.50 28.92
C MET A 1 -25.86 -55.66 27.41
N LEU A 2 -26.36 -54.64 26.71
CA LEU A 2 -25.60 -53.56 26.04
C LEU A 2 -24.45 -54.10 25.16
N SER A 3 -24.73 -54.25 23.86
CA SER A 3 -23.73 -54.15 22.80
C SER A 3 -24.42 -53.47 21.60
N ASN A 4 -24.36 -52.14 21.58
CA ASN A 4 -24.64 -51.31 20.41
C ASN A 4 -23.30 -50.76 19.94
N SER A 5 -22.80 -51.24 18.80
CA SER A 5 -21.65 -50.65 18.10
C SER A 5 -22.16 -49.94 16.85
N SER A 6 -22.51 -48.68 17.03
CA SER A 6 -22.82 -47.72 15.98
C SER A 6 -21.55 -46.92 15.70
N LEU A 7 -20.82 -47.28 14.63
CA LEU A 7 -19.76 -46.45 14.07
C LEU A 7 -20.40 -45.34 13.22
N ILE A 8 -20.44 -44.15 13.82
CA ILE A 8 -20.92 -42.90 13.24
C ILE A 8 -19.95 -42.47 12.14
N GLY A 9 -20.48 -42.29 10.93
CA GLY A 9 -19.76 -41.76 9.78
C GLY A 9 -19.25 -40.35 10.04
N MET A 10 -17.97 -40.12 9.75
CA MET A 10 -17.36 -38.79 9.75
C MET A 10 -17.89 -37.98 8.56
N PRO A 11 -18.41 -36.76 8.76
CA PRO A 11 -18.76 -35.90 7.64
C PRO A 11 -17.50 -35.36 6.96
N THR A 12 -17.48 -35.54 5.65
CA THR A 12 -16.48 -35.08 4.68
C THR A 12 -16.28 -33.57 4.76
N SER A 13 -15.01 -33.15 4.83
CA SER A 13 -14.57 -31.75 4.69
C SER A 13 -14.92 -31.22 3.29
N GLU A 14 -16.05 -30.54 3.17
CA GLU A 14 -16.36 -29.73 1.98
C GLU A 14 -15.36 -28.58 1.86
N LYS A 15 -14.58 -28.60 0.78
CA LYS A 15 -13.75 -27.48 0.33
C LYS A 15 -14.65 -26.26 0.14
N LYS A 16 -14.49 -25.26 1.00
CA LYS A 16 -15.14 -23.95 0.86
C LYS A 16 -14.50 -23.20 -0.32
N GLY A 17 -14.91 -23.56 -1.52
CA GLY A 17 -14.61 -22.84 -2.74
C GLY A 17 -15.08 -21.40 -2.59
N SER A 18 -14.13 -20.47 -2.78
CA SER A 18 -14.38 -19.04 -2.91
C SER A 18 -15.45 -18.82 -3.97
N ARG A 19 -16.69 -18.55 -3.54
CA ARG A 19 -17.76 -18.09 -4.44
C ARG A 19 -17.37 -16.70 -4.94
N SER A 20 -16.87 -16.63 -6.17
CA SER A 20 -16.78 -15.40 -6.94
C SER A 20 -18.17 -14.78 -7.03
N ALA A 21 -18.26 -13.47 -6.77
CA ALA A 21 -19.49 -12.71 -6.92
C ALA A 21 -20.00 -12.80 -8.38
N PRO A 22 -21.33 -12.77 -8.61
CA PRO A 22 -21.92 -12.89 -9.94
C PRO A 22 -21.67 -11.64 -10.80
N ASP A 23 -21.73 -11.85 -12.11
CA ASP A 23 -21.21 -11.02 -13.19
C ASP A 23 -21.53 -9.52 -13.09
N GLY A 24 -20.54 -8.76 -12.61
CA GLY A 24 -20.36 -7.35 -12.96
C GLY A 24 -19.48 -7.22 -14.21
N PHE A 25 -19.46 -6.04 -14.81
CA PHE A 25 -18.54 -5.66 -15.91
C PHE A 25 -17.15 -6.32 -15.71
N PRO A 26 -16.57 -6.99 -16.72
CA PRO A 26 -15.30 -7.68 -16.55
C PRO A 26 -14.27 -6.71 -15.97
N GLN A 27 -13.66 -7.08 -14.84
CA GLN A 27 -12.64 -6.26 -14.17
C GLN A 27 -11.54 -5.80 -15.14
N SER A 28 -11.20 -6.66 -16.11
CA SER A 28 -10.27 -6.36 -17.21
C SER A 28 -10.74 -5.24 -18.14
N LEU A 29 -12.04 -5.15 -18.43
CA LEU A 29 -12.63 -4.12 -19.28
C LEU A 29 -12.62 -2.76 -18.59
N LEU A 30 -12.92 -2.72 -17.29
CA LEU A 30 -12.81 -1.49 -16.50
C LEU A 30 -11.36 -1.03 -16.38
N CYS A 31 -10.41 -1.95 -16.13
CA CYS A 31 -8.98 -1.64 -16.16
C CYS A 31 -8.57 -1.03 -17.50
N ARG A 32 -9.03 -1.59 -18.64
CA ARG A 32 -8.77 -1.05 -19.97
C ARG A 32 -9.38 0.34 -20.18
N LEU A 33 -10.62 0.55 -19.74
CA LEU A 33 -11.32 1.82 -19.86
C LEU A 33 -10.61 2.95 -19.10
N PHE A 34 -10.17 2.66 -17.88
CA PHE A 34 -9.42 3.61 -17.05
C PHE A 34 -7.92 3.66 -17.38
N ARG A 35 -7.42 2.79 -18.27
CA ARG A 35 -6.00 2.65 -18.62
C ARG A 35 -5.11 2.36 -17.41
N VAL A 36 -5.58 1.46 -16.54
CA VAL A 36 -4.85 1.00 -15.36
C VAL A 36 -4.59 -0.50 -15.43
N LYS A 37 -3.47 -0.98 -14.86
CA LYS A 37 -3.21 -2.43 -14.77
C LYS A 37 -3.96 -3.07 -13.60
N GLN A 38 -4.08 -2.36 -12.47
CA GLN A 38 -4.68 -2.89 -11.25
C GLN A 38 -6.08 -2.33 -11.03
N PHE A 39 -7.04 -3.18 -10.68
CA PHE A 39 -8.42 -2.75 -10.43
C PHE A 39 -8.54 -1.76 -9.27
N ASN A 40 -7.64 -1.87 -8.28
CA ASN A 40 -7.61 -0.96 -7.14
C ASN A 40 -7.27 0.49 -7.53
N ASP A 41 -6.65 0.68 -8.71
CA ASP A 41 -6.31 2.01 -9.26
C ASP A 41 -7.48 2.69 -9.96
N ILE A 42 -8.61 2.01 -10.21
CA ILE A 42 -9.73 2.62 -10.93
C ILE A 42 -10.23 3.86 -10.20
N HIS A 43 -10.35 3.80 -8.88
CA HIS A 43 -10.79 4.95 -8.08
C HIS A 43 -9.76 6.07 -8.02
N GLU A 44 -8.48 5.72 -7.99
CA GLU A 44 -7.39 6.69 -8.08
C GLU A 44 -7.47 7.42 -9.42
N ARG A 45 -7.60 6.67 -10.51
CA ARG A 45 -7.71 7.22 -11.85
C ARG A 45 -8.98 8.02 -12.06
N ALA A 46 -10.09 7.57 -11.48
CA ALA A 46 -11.33 8.33 -11.49
C ALA A 46 -11.18 9.68 -10.78
N ALA A 47 -10.48 9.72 -9.64
CA ALA A 47 -10.16 10.97 -8.95
C ALA A 47 -9.32 11.92 -9.84
N GLU A 48 -8.29 11.40 -10.53
CA GLU A 48 -7.50 12.20 -11.48
C GLU A 48 -8.35 12.74 -12.64
N LEU A 49 -9.29 11.94 -13.14
CA LEU A 49 -10.22 12.32 -14.20
C LEU A 49 -11.42 13.14 -13.67
N ARG A 50 -11.47 13.43 -12.37
CA ARG A 50 -12.59 14.12 -11.69
C ARG A 50 -13.95 13.42 -11.87
N LEU A 51 -13.93 12.10 -12.04
CA LEU A 51 -15.10 11.24 -12.15
C LEU A 51 -15.49 10.70 -10.77
N HIS A 52 -16.75 10.90 -10.38
CA HIS A 52 -17.27 10.38 -9.12
C HIS A 52 -17.77 8.94 -9.33
N LEU A 53 -17.03 7.98 -8.78
CA LEU A 53 -17.43 6.58 -8.76
C LEU A 53 -18.05 6.22 -7.40
N PRO A 54 -19.11 5.39 -7.37
CA PRO A 54 -19.72 4.96 -6.12
C PRO A 54 -18.71 4.15 -5.29
N LEU A 55 -18.67 4.43 -3.99
CA LEU A 55 -17.83 3.69 -3.06
C LEU A 55 -18.55 2.45 -2.55
N GLY A 56 -17.92 1.28 -2.68
CA GLY A 56 -18.42 0.06 -2.05
C GLY A 56 -18.30 0.10 -0.53
N LYS A 57 -19.08 -0.76 0.16
CA LYS A 57 -19.14 -0.87 1.63
C LYS A 57 -17.77 -0.93 2.31
N LYS A 58 -16.80 -1.66 1.73
CA LYS A 58 -15.44 -1.76 2.29
C LYS A 58 -14.68 -0.42 2.28
N ARG A 59 -14.89 0.45 1.28
CA ARG A 59 -14.26 1.77 1.22
C ARG A 59 -14.93 2.74 2.19
N LEU A 60 -16.25 2.72 2.26
CA LEU A 60 -17.02 3.52 3.24
C LEU A 60 -16.62 3.18 4.67
N ASN A 61 -16.54 1.89 5.03
CA ASN A 61 -16.10 1.48 6.36
C ASN A 61 -14.69 1.96 6.69
N ARG A 62 -13.77 2.00 5.71
CA ARG A 62 -12.42 2.53 5.93
C ARG A 62 -12.41 4.04 6.13
N ILE A 63 -13.26 4.78 5.42
CA ILE A 63 -13.42 6.23 5.62
C ILE A 63 -13.93 6.52 7.03
N GLU A 64 -14.90 5.74 7.52
CA GLU A 64 -15.39 5.91 8.91
C GLU A 64 -14.34 5.56 9.95
N ARG A 65 -13.50 4.53 9.73
CA ARG A 65 -12.33 4.26 10.61
C ARG A 65 -11.36 5.44 10.68
N ILE A 66 -11.14 6.13 9.55
CA ILE A 66 -10.30 7.33 9.53
C ILE A 66 -10.94 8.46 10.35
N ARG A 67 -12.26 8.63 10.22
CA ARG A 67 -13.02 9.61 11.02
C ARG A 67 -12.93 9.33 12.51
N GLU A 68 -13.18 8.09 12.92
CA GLU A 68 -13.12 7.64 14.32
C GLU A 68 -11.72 7.85 14.93
N ALA A 69 -10.67 7.58 14.15
CA ALA A 69 -9.30 7.77 14.60
C ALA A 69 -8.89 9.25 14.73
N GLY A 70 -9.55 10.16 14.01
CA GLY A 70 -9.22 11.59 14.08
C GLY A 70 -7.93 12.02 13.36
N ALA A 71 -7.35 11.16 12.51
CA ALA A 71 -6.22 11.52 11.65
C ALA A 71 -6.20 10.72 10.33
N LEU A 72 -5.75 11.36 9.25
CA LEU A 72 -5.57 10.75 7.94
C LEU A 72 -4.11 10.35 7.70
N PHE A 73 -3.80 9.07 7.87
CA PHE A 73 -2.52 8.50 7.52
C PHE A 73 -2.52 8.01 6.06
N ILE A 74 -1.68 8.63 5.22
CA ILE A 74 -1.45 8.17 3.86
C ILE A 74 -0.46 7.00 3.89
N HIS A 75 -0.99 5.78 3.77
CA HIS A 75 -0.20 4.55 3.83
C HIS A 75 0.62 4.32 2.55
N VAL A 76 1.81 4.93 2.50
CA VAL A 76 2.80 4.71 1.45
C VAL A 76 3.38 3.28 1.56
N PRO A 77 3.40 2.48 0.47
CA PRO A 77 4.00 1.16 0.48
C PRO A 77 5.47 1.19 0.89
N LYS A 78 5.86 0.20 1.71
CA LYS A 78 7.26 -0.05 2.14
C LYS A 78 7.87 0.97 3.11
N ASN A 79 7.05 1.86 3.67
CA ASN A 79 7.44 2.85 4.68
C ASN A 79 6.99 2.48 6.11
N GLY A 80 6.97 1.18 6.44
CA GLY A 80 6.57 0.73 7.79
C GLY A 80 5.09 0.92 8.17
N GLY A 81 4.27 1.48 7.29
CA GLY A 81 2.90 1.91 7.60
C GLY A 81 1.90 0.83 8.02
N THR A 82 2.21 -0.46 7.85
CA THR A 82 1.30 -1.54 8.33
C THR A 82 1.14 -1.51 9.85
N SER A 83 2.21 -1.23 10.59
CA SER A 83 2.16 -1.09 12.05
C SER A 83 1.33 0.13 12.46
N VAL A 84 1.54 1.26 11.78
CA VAL A 84 0.79 2.51 11.96
C VAL A 84 -0.71 2.27 11.70
N CYS A 85 -1.09 1.63 10.60
CA CYS A 85 -2.49 1.32 10.31
C CYS A 85 -3.14 0.43 11.37
N ASN A 86 -2.41 -0.59 11.86
CA ASN A 86 -2.94 -1.48 12.88
C ASN A 86 -3.20 -0.75 14.20
N GLN A 87 -2.30 0.14 14.62
CA GLN A 87 -2.50 0.91 15.86
C GLN A 87 -3.53 2.03 15.70
N LEU A 88 -3.48 2.77 14.59
CA LEU A 88 -4.35 3.93 14.38
C LEU A 88 -5.79 3.54 13.98
N TYR A 89 -5.96 2.48 13.20
CA TYR A 89 -7.28 2.10 12.63
C TYR A 89 -7.79 0.72 13.07
N GLY A 90 -6.95 -0.07 13.75
CA GLY A 90 -7.27 -1.45 14.10
C GLY A 90 -7.37 -2.40 12.89
N CYS A 91 -6.94 -1.98 11.70
CA CYS A 91 -7.02 -2.80 10.49
C CYS A 91 -6.06 -2.34 9.38
N SER A 92 -5.87 -3.21 8.38
CA SER A 92 -5.10 -2.86 7.18
C SER A 92 -5.86 -1.92 6.24
N MET A 93 -5.21 -0.82 5.90
CA MET A 93 -5.70 0.19 4.96
C MET A 93 -5.17 -0.03 3.55
N MET A 94 -5.89 0.53 2.57
CA MET A 94 -5.45 0.50 1.17
C MET A 94 -4.39 1.56 0.91
N HIS A 95 -3.52 1.33 -0.06
CA HIS A 95 -2.58 2.33 -0.58
C HIS A 95 -3.32 3.31 -1.50
N GLN A 96 -3.95 4.32 -0.91
CA GLN A 96 -4.64 5.39 -1.63
C GLN A 96 -3.84 6.70 -1.50
N THR A 97 -3.92 7.55 -2.52
CA THR A 97 -3.24 8.86 -2.50
C THR A 97 -4.05 9.89 -1.72
N ILE A 98 -3.41 10.99 -1.35
CA ILE A 98 -4.09 12.16 -0.81
C ILE A 98 -5.13 12.72 -1.79
N ARG A 99 -4.86 12.66 -3.11
CA ARG A 99 -5.78 13.11 -4.16
C ARG A 99 -7.06 12.28 -4.17
N TYR A 100 -6.95 10.96 -4.00
CA TYR A 100 -8.12 10.10 -3.86
C TYR A 100 -8.98 10.52 -2.67
N TYR A 101 -8.39 10.73 -1.49
CA TYR A 101 -9.16 11.11 -0.30
C TYR A 101 -9.79 12.49 -0.43
N GLN A 102 -9.08 13.47 -1.00
CA GLN A 102 -9.62 14.79 -1.29
C GLN A 102 -10.81 14.73 -2.25
N HIS A 103 -10.78 13.80 -3.22
CA HIS A 103 -11.88 13.61 -4.16
C HIS A 103 -13.10 12.95 -3.53
N VAL A 104 -12.91 11.89 -2.73
CA VAL A 104 -14.04 11.08 -2.24
C VAL A 104 -14.56 11.49 -0.86
N THR A 105 -13.76 12.21 -0.07
CA THR A 105 -14.12 12.65 1.27
C THR A 105 -13.47 14.01 1.62
N PRO A 106 -13.73 15.07 0.82
CA PRO A 106 -13.08 16.38 0.96
C PRO A 106 -13.23 16.99 2.36
N ASN A 107 -14.40 16.81 2.99
CA ASN A 107 -14.66 17.33 4.33
C ASN A 107 -13.76 16.67 5.39
N LEU A 108 -13.43 15.38 5.23
CA LEU A 108 -12.54 14.70 6.16
C LEU A 108 -11.12 15.22 5.99
N CYS A 109 -10.63 15.35 4.75
CA CYS A 109 -9.31 15.91 4.47
C CYS A 109 -9.14 17.34 4.96
N LYS A 110 -10.20 18.15 4.95
CA LYS A 110 -10.16 19.53 5.47
C LYS A 110 -10.09 19.61 7.00
N ASN A 111 -10.72 18.64 7.69
CA ASN A 111 -10.97 18.74 9.13
C ASN A 111 -10.05 17.88 9.99
N LEU A 112 -9.33 16.92 9.39
CA LEU A 112 -8.42 16.04 10.11
C LEU A 112 -6.96 16.36 9.76
N PRO A 113 -6.04 16.30 10.74
CA PRO A 113 -4.62 16.32 10.44
C PRO A 113 -4.26 15.10 9.60
N SER A 114 -3.44 15.32 8.58
CA SER A 114 -2.97 14.32 7.64
C SER A 114 -1.46 14.15 7.74
N PHE A 115 -1.00 12.91 7.67
CA PHE A 115 0.43 12.62 7.72
C PHE A 115 0.81 11.40 6.90
N ALA A 116 2.10 11.29 6.63
CA ALA A 116 2.71 10.12 6.03
C ALA A 116 4.08 9.86 6.66
N VAL A 117 4.62 8.67 6.42
CA VAL A 117 6.01 8.35 6.72
C VAL A 117 6.78 8.42 5.41
N TRP A 118 7.91 9.12 5.40
CA TRP A 118 8.90 9.14 4.33
C TRP A 118 10.04 8.19 4.66
N ARG A 119 10.59 7.52 3.66
CA ARG A 119 11.77 6.66 3.79
C ARG A 119 12.76 7.00 2.68
N ASP A 120 14.06 6.89 2.96
CA ASP A 120 15.09 7.04 1.92
C ASP A 120 14.72 6.18 0.69
N PRO A 121 14.67 6.76 -0.53
CA PRO A 121 14.19 6.06 -1.70
C PRO A 121 14.99 4.80 -2.04
N VAL A 122 16.29 4.78 -1.74
CA VAL A 122 17.15 3.61 -1.95
C VAL A 122 16.77 2.50 -0.99
N GLU A 123 16.69 2.78 0.31
CA GLU A 123 16.28 1.77 1.28
C GLU A 123 14.88 1.23 1.03
N ARG A 124 13.95 2.13 0.66
CA ARG A 124 12.58 1.76 0.33
C ARG A 124 12.54 0.83 -0.87
N PHE A 125 13.32 1.13 -1.91
CA PHE A 125 13.41 0.30 -3.11
C PHE A 125 13.99 -1.09 -2.81
N VAL A 126 15.07 -1.16 -2.04
CA VAL A 126 15.65 -2.45 -1.61
C VAL A 126 14.62 -3.26 -0.81
N SER A 127 13.85 -2.61 0.07
CA SER A 127 12.75 -3.28 0.79
C SER A 127 11.63 -3.75 -0.14
N ALA A 128 11.30 -2.99 -1.18
CA ALA A 128 10.31 -3.37 -2.19
C ALA A 128 10.76 -4.60 -2.97
N TRP A 129 12.02 -4.61 -3.44
CA TRP A 129 12.63 -5.74 -4.13
C TRP A 129 12.69 -7.00 -3.25
N ALA A 130 13.15 -6.87 -2.00
CA ALA A 130 13.20 -8.00 -1.06
C ALA A 130 11.81 -8.59 -0.80
N PHE A 131 10.78 -7.74 -0.71
CA PHE A 131 9.39 -8.17 -0.59
C PHE A 131 8.89 -8.86 -1.87
N ALA A 132 9.21 -8.29 -3.04
CA ALA A 132 8.83 -8.81 -4.34
C ALA A 132 9.35 -10.25 -4.54
N ARG A 133 10.65 -10.47 -4.26
CA ARG A 133 11.29 -11.79 -4.39
C ARG A 133 10.71 -12.84 -3.45
N LYS A 134 10.33 -12.46 -2.22
CA LYS A 134 9.77 -13.39 -1.22
C LYS A 134 8.36 -13.87 -1.57
N GLY A 135 7.66 -13.26 -2.53
CA GLY A 135 6.25 -13.55 -2.78
C GLY A 135 5.30 -12.84 -1.79
N GLY A 136 5.82 -11.91 -1.00
CA GLY A 136 5.10 -11.17 0.04
C GLY A 136 5.50 -11.56 1.46
N THR A 137 4.63 -11.29 2.43
CA THR A 137 4.71 -11.74 3.83
C THR A 137 3.61 -12.77 4.13
N SER A 138 3.64 -13.34 5.34
CA SER A 138 2.56 -14.21 5.84
C SER A 138 1.18 -13.52 5.83
N THR A 139 1.15 -12.20 5.96
CA THR A 139 -0.06 -11.38 6.04
C THR A 139 -0.40 -10.65 4.75
N VAL A 140 0.59 -10.35 3.90
CA VAL A 140 0.41 -9.61 2.64
C VAL A 140 1.00 -10.42 1.49
N LYS A 141 0.14 -11.01 0.67
CA LYS A 141 0.57 -11.77 -0.51
C LYS A 141 0.72 -10.88 -1.73
N ILE A 142 1.69 -11.18 -2.57
CA ILE A 142 1.80 -10.58 -3.90
C ILE A 142 0.63 -11.08 -4.75
N HIS A 143 0.05 -10.18 -5.53
CA HIS A 143 -1.04 -10.55 -6.43
C HIS A 143 -0.54 -11.59 -7.44
N PRO A 144 -1.29 -12.69 -7.69
CA PRO A 144 -0.83 -13.76 -8.58
C PRO A 144 -0.36 -13.27 -9.96
N SER A 145 -0.99 -12.22 -10.50
CA SER A 145 -0.66 -11.67 -11.82
C SER A 145 0.74 -11.06 -11.94
N VAL A 146 1.41 -10.73 -10.83
CA VAL A 146 2.76 -10.14 -10.83
C VAL A 146 3.77 -11.00 -10.06
N ASN A 147 3.31 -12.07 -9.43
CA ASN A 147 4.14 -12.90 -8.56
C ASN A 147 5.27 -13.61 -9.33
N ASP A 148 4.99 -14.14 -10.53
CA ASP A 148 6.01 -14.83 -11.32
C ASP A 148 7.06 -13.86 -11.86
N LEU A 149 6.62 -12.67 -12.31
CA LEU A 149 7.50 -11.56 -12.70
C LEU A 149 8.40 -11.13 -11.53
N TYR A 150 7.86 -11.04 -10.32
CA TYR A 150 8.63 -10.58 -9.16
C TYR A 150 9.62 -11.63 -8.65
N ARG A 151 9.31 -12.92 -8.85
CA ARG A 151 10.25 -14.00 -8.59
C ARG A 151 11.35 -14.11 -9.63
N SER A 152 11.16 -13.58 -10.84
CA SER A 152 12.21 -13.51 -11.86
C SER A 152 13.19 -12.35 -11.66
N PHE A 153 12.97 -11.46 -10.69
CA PHE A 153 13.95 -10.44 -10.33
C PHE A 153 15.04 -11.06 -9.46
N HIS A 154 16.07 -11.61 -10.08
CA HIS A 154 17.15 -12.30 -9.39
C HIS A 154 18.15 -11.31 -8.78
N THR A 155 18.34 -10.16 -9.42
CA THR A 155 19.22 -9.07 -9.02
C THR A 155 18.42 -7.80 -8.70
N LEU A 156 19.06 -6.84 -8.02
CA LEU A 156 18.47 -5.52 -7.81
C LEU A 156 18.31 -4.78 -9.15
N ASP A 157 19.27 -4.96 -10.08
CA ASP A 157 19.23 -4.37 -11.42
C ASP A 157 18.03 -4.84 -12.26
N ASP A 158 17.56 -6.08 -12.07
CA ASP A 158 16.34 -6.56 -12.73
C ASP A 158 15.12 -5.71 -12.33
N ALA A 159 15.01 -5.39 -11.04
CA ALA A 159 13.91 -4.56 -10.53
C ALA A 159 14.08 -3.09 -10.92
N ILE A 160 15.30 -2.54 -10.86
CA ILE A 160 15.56 -1.16 -11.31
C ILE A 160 15.18 -1.02 -12.79
N SER A 161 15.67 -1.93 -13.63
CA SER A 161 15.39 -1.92 -15.07
C SER A 161 13.91 -2.15 -15.36
N HIS A 162 13.22 -2.98 -14.57
CA HIS A 162 11.77 -3.13 -14.70
C HIS A 162 11.03 -1.80 -14.52
N VAL A 163 11.37 -1.03 -13.48
CA VAL A 163 10.74 0.24 -13.16
C VAL A 163 11.12 1.34 -14.15
N GLU A 164 12.39 1.42 -14.56
CA GLU A 164 12.86 2.34 -15.62
C GLU A 164 12.10 2.18 -16.94
N ASN A 165 11.70 0.94 -17.26
CA ASN A 165 10.97 0.63 -18.48
C ASN A 165 9.45 0.87 -18.39
N GLN A 166 8.94 1.43 -17.27
CA GLN A 166 7.53 1.77 -17.16
C GLN A 166 7.29 3.27 -17.41
N SER A 167 6.30 3.56 -18.25
CA SER A 167 5.93 4.94 -18.63
C SER A 167 4.96 5.63 -17.67
N SER A 168 4.49 4.93 -16.63
CA SER A 168 3.50 5.45 -15.70
C SER A 168 3.51 4.71 -14.35
N PRO A 169 3.21 5.39 -13.23
CA PRO A 169 2.93 4.74 -11.95
C PRO A 169 1.83 3.67 -12.03
N TYR A 170 0.83 3.83 -12.90
CA TYR A 170 -0.22 2.82 -13.12
C TYR A 170 0.26 1.54 -13.81
N ALA A 171 1.45 1.57 -14.39
CA ALA A 171 2.07 0.42 -15.05
C ALA A 171 2.94 -0.41 -14.11
N VAL A 172 3.28 0.11 -12.92
CA VAL A 172 3.96 -0.62 -11.84
C VAL A 172 3.01 -0.94 -10.69
N ASP A 173 3.34 -1.98 -9.92
CA ASP A 173 2.69 -2.22 -8.63
C ASP A 173 3.02 -1.12 -7.62
N HIS A 174 2.10 -0.93 -6.67
CA HIS A 174 2.24 0.00 -5.57
C HIS A 174 3.61 -0.06 -4.86
N VAL A 175 4.20 -1.24 -4.65
CA VAL A 175 5.49 -1.34 -3.94
C VAL A 175 6.64 -0.58 -4.59
N PHE A 176 6.58 -0.37 -5.91
CA PHE A 176 7.60 0.36 -6.69
C PHE A 176 7.18 1.77 -7.10
N ARG A 177 5.96 2.22 -6.78
CA ARG A 177 5.54 3.61 -7.06
C ARG A 177 6.32 4.61 -6.21
N PRO A 178 6.59 5.83 -6.71
CA PRO A 178 7.22 6.87 -5.91
C PRO A 178 6.35 7.23 -4.71
N GLN A 179 6.96 7.69 -3.63
CA GLN A 179 6.26 8.19 -2.45
C GLN A 179 5.49 9.47 -2.79
N SER A 180 6.07 10.34 -3.62
CA SER A 180 5.43 11.56 -4.13
C SER A 180 4.08 11.29 -4.78
N TRP A 181 3.91 10.13 -5.44
CA TRP A 181 2.63 9.70 -6.01
C TRP A 181 1.48 9.72 -5.00
N TYR A 182 1.78 9.37 -3.75
CA TYR A 182 0.81 9.22 -2.68
C TYR A 182 0.54 10.49 -1.92
N VAL A 183 1.57 11.33 -1.74
CA VAL A 183 1.51 12.47 -0.81
C VAL A 183 1.42 13.82 -1.52
N CYS A 184 1.64 13.87 -2.85
CA CYS A 184 1.60 15.10 -3.62
C CYS A 184 0.34 15.27 -4.49
N GLY A 185 0.10 16.52 -4.87
CA GLY A 185 -0.83 16.91 -5.92
C GLY A 185 -0.31 16.56 -7.31
N GLN A 186 -1.11 16.86 -8.34
CA GLN A 186 -0.70 16.66 -9.75
C GLN A 186 0.46 17.57 -10.16
N ASP A 187 0.63 18.69 -9.46
CA ASP A 187 1.70 19.67 -9.63
C ASP A 187 3.00 19.29 -8.89
N GLY A 188 3.00 18.18 -8.16
CA GLY A 188 4.14 17.73 -7.35
C GLY A 188 4.21 18.37 -5.95
N THR A 189 3.29 19.28 -5.62
CA THR A 189 3.27 19.93 -4.30
C THR A 189 2.85 18.94 -3.22
N LEU A 190 3.57 18.90 -2.09
CA LEU A 190 3.19 18.09 -0.93
C LEU A 190 1.82 18.53 -0.39
N MET A 191 0.89 17.60 -0.22
CA MET A 191 -0.49 17.89 0.22
C MET A 191 -0.89 17.23 1.54
N VAL A 192 0.02 16.50 2.19
CA VAL A 192 -0.18 16.05 3.58
C VAL A 192 0.36 17.12 4.54
N ASP A 193 -0.25 17.27 5.72
CA ASP A 193 0.15 18.31 6.67
C ASP A 193 1.53 18.03 7.28
N THR A 194 1.90 16.76 7.45
CA THR A 194 3.21 16.39 8.00
C THR A 194 3.78 15.13 7.37
N LEU A 195 5.07 15.17 7.05
CA LEU A 195 5.82 14.04 6.54
C LEU A 195 6.91 13.68 7.55
N PHE A 196 6.78 12.52 8.19
CA PHE A 196 7.74 12.08 9.22
C PHE A 196 8.82 11.18 8.60
N PRO A 197 10.11 11.37 8.90
CA PRO A 197 11.15 10.46 8.48
C PRO A 197 10.99 9.10 9.17
N MET A 198 11.32 8.00 8.48
CA MET A 198 11.14 6.61 8.92
C MET A 198 11.79 6.35 10.30
N GLU A 199 12.89 7.03 10.59
CA GLU A 199 13.64 6.94 11.84
C GLU A 199 12.81 7.42 13.04
N LYS A 200 11.78 8.24 12.81
CA LYS A 200 10.84 8.74 13.83
C LYS A 200 9.56 7.91 13.92
N ILE A 201 9.45 6.77 13.21
CA ILE A 201 8.21 5.99 13.19
C ILE A 201 7.79 5.51 14.59
N SER A 202 8.73 5.16 15.47
CA SER A 202 8.44 4.76 16.86
C SER A 202 7.96 5.91 17.74
N GLN A 203 8.23 7.15 17.35
CA GLN A 203 7.85 8.38 18.06
C GLN A 203 6.49 8.93 17.59
N LEU A 204 5.85 8.32 16.58
CA LEU A 204 4.54 8.78 16.09
C LEU A 204 3.47 8.89 17.19
N PRO A 205 3.40 8.02 18.21
CA PRO A 205 2.46 8.20 19.33
C PRO A 205 2.63 9.53 20.09
N ASP A 206 3.86 10.05 20.14
CA ASP A 206 4.16 11.33 20.79
C ASP A 206 3.92 12.52 19.85
N LEU A 207 4.04 12.30 18.54
CA LEU A 207 3.97 13.34 17.51
C LEU A 207 2.57 13.50 16.88
N VAL A 208 1.73 12.48 16.98
CA VAL A 208 0.40 12.43 16.38
C VAL A 208 -0.63 12.24 17.48
N PRO A 209 -1.42 13.27 17.85
CA PRO A 209 -2.40 13.17 18.95
C PRO A 209 -3.39 12.01 18.82
N ALA A 210 -3.78 11.66 17.59
CA ALA A 210 -4.65 10.51 17.30
C ALA A 210 -4.04 9.15 17.64
N MET A 211 -2.72 9.10 17.86
CA MET A 211 -1.96 7.92 18.25
C MET A 211 -1.50 7.96 19.70
N ALA A 212 -1.94 8.96 20.48
CA ALA A 212 -1.62 9.03 21.90
C ALA A 212 -2.00 7.70 22.59
N GLU A 213 -1.17 7.28 23.54
CA GLU A 213 -1.30 6.02 24.29
C GLU A 213 -1.04 4.74 23.48
N GLN A 214 -0.80 4.82 22.17
CA GLN A 214 -0.41 3.67 21.37
C GLN A 214 1.08 3.39 21.51
N THR A 215 1.47 2.12 21.45
CA THR A 215 2.87 1.72 21.29
C THR A 215 3.05 1.12 19.91
N ILE A 216 3.88 1.75 19.07
CA ILE A 216 4.27 1.14 17.80
C ILE A 216 5.43 0.20 18.12
N PRO A 217 5.26 -1.13 17.96
CA PRO A 217 6.38 -2.04 18.16
C PRO A 217 7.51 -1.61 17.24
N HIS A 218 8.75 -1.62 17.75
CA HIS A 218 9.92 -1.39 16.91
C HIS A 218 9.79 -2.31 15.69
N LEU A 219 9.55 -1.69 14.53
CA LEU A 219 9.62 -2.43 13.28
C LEU A 219 11.05 -2.91 13.21
N ASN A 220 11.21 -4.23 13.11
CA ASN A 220 12.52 -4.82 12.87
C ASN A 220 13.18 -3.96 11.79
N GLU A 221 14.26 -3.28 12.17
CA GLU A 221 15.37 -3.03 11.29
C GLU A 221 15.73 -4.42 10.79
N ASN A 222 15.06 -4.86 9.73
CA ASN A 222 15.71 -5.73 8.80
C ASN A 222 16.54 -4.74 8.01
N PRO A 223 17.82 -4.49 8.37
CA PRO A 223 18.72 -3.98 7.39
C PRO A 223 18.61 -5.01 6.28
N HIS A 224 17.91 -4.67 5.22
CA HIS A 224 18.17 -5.29 3.94
C HIS A 224 19.53 -4.72 3.55
N SER A 225 20.58 -5.09 4.29
CA SER A 225 21.97 -4.76 4.01
C SER A 225 22.35 -5.63 2.82
N GLN A 226 21.79 -5.28 1.68
CA GLN A 226 22.42 -5.60 0.44
C GLN A 226 23.48 -4.54 0.19
N ASP A 227 24.61 -5.00 -0.31
CA ASP A 227 25.59 -4.12 -0.90
C ASP A 227 24.96 -3.50 -2.16
N VAL A 228 24.44 -2.27 -2.02
CA VAL A 228 23.93 -1.48 -3.14
C VAL A 228 25.10 -0.72 -3.74
N THR A 229 25.36 -0.93 -5.02
CA THR A 229 26.46 -0.24 -5.71
C THR A 229 26.16 1.25 -5.89
N ALA A 230 27.21 2.07 -6.06
CA ALA A 230 27.04 3.50 -6.34
C ALA A 230 26.22 3.77 -7.62
N GLU A 231 26.31 2.89 -8.62
CA GLU A 231 25.49 3.00 -9.83
C GLU A 231 24.01 2.70 -9.57
N GLN A 232 23.70 1.65 -8.82
CA GLN A 232 22.33 1.33 -8.41
C GLN A 232 21.72 2.46 -7.57
N ILE A 233 22.48 3.04 -6.64
CA ILE A 233 22.05 4.22 -5.86
C ILE A 233 21.69 5.37 -6.80
N ARG A 234 22.56 5.72 -7.76
CA ARG A 234 22.30 6.78 -8.74
C ARG A 234 21.02 6.53 -9.54
N ARG A 235 20.86 5.31 -10.07
CA ARG A 235 19.68 4.92 -10.87
C ARG A 235 18.39 5.02 -10.04
N ILE A 236 18.40 4.48 -8.83
CA ILE A 236 17.23 4.53 -7.93
C ILE A 236 16.90 5.98 -7.57
N ARG A 237 17.89 6.80 -7.18
CA ARG A 237 17.64 8.20 -6.85
C ARG A 237 17.11 9.01 -8.04
N ARG A 238 17.55 8.69 -9.26
CA ARG A 238 17.01 9.29 -10.48
C ARG A 238 15.54 8.91 -10.69
N LEU A 239 15.19 7.64 -10.50
CA LEU A 239 13.80 7.17 -10.60
C LEU A 239 12.86 7.86 -9.60
N TYR A 240 13.39 8.17 -8.41
CA TYR A 240 12.63 8.72 -7.28
C TYR A 240 13.10 10.14 -6.91
N GLU A 241 13.51 10.95 -7.89
CA GLU A 241 14.04 12.30 -7.63
C GLU A 241 13.02 13.20 -6.91
N GLN A 242 11.73 13.00 -7.18
CA GLN A 242 10.65 13.71 -6.49
C GLN A 242 10.53 13.28 -5.03
N ASP A 243 10.80 12.01 -4.71
CA ASP A 243 10.81 11.55 -3.32
C ASP A 243 11.99 12.18 -2.57
N GLU A 244 13.15 12.33 -3.22
CA GLU A 244 14.32 13.00 -2.64
C GLU A 244 14.04 14.48 -2.34
N ALA A 245 13.31 15.16 -3.22
CA ALA A 245 12.91 16.55 -3.01
C ALA A 245 11.95 16.74 -1.81
N LEU A 246 11.31 15.66 -1.34
CA LEU A 246 10.40 15.66 -0.19
C LEU A 246 11.08 15.29 1.13
N ARG A 247 12.39 15.08 1.16
CA ARG A 247 13.12 14.68 2.37
C ARG A 247 12.89 15.69 3.52
N PRO A 248 12.30 15.28 4.65
CA PRO A 248 12.00 16.16 5.78
C PRO A 248 13.21 16.41 6.71
#